data_AF-A0A0S7YVP1-F1
#
_entry.id   AF-A0A0S7YVP1-F1
#
_cell.length_a   1.000
_cell.length_b   1.000
_cell.length_c   1.000
_cell.angle_alpha   90.00
_cell.angle_beta   90.00
_cell.angle_gamma   90.00
#
_symmetry.space_group_name_H-M   'P 1'
#
loop_
_entity.id
_entity.type
_entity.pdbx_description
1 polymer ?
#
loop_
_entity_poly.entity_id
_entity_poly.type
_entity_poly.pdbx_seq_one_letter_code
_entity_poly.pdbx_strand_id
1 'polypeptide(L)'
;MNSKKGVSCWWMVCLAVIGLVLTGCSTGYTPKNAPDVFACVSEDKLEKDIASEAQLQELSCSFKKFEGMDTLHIKVAVKNVSSSDQRFRVNVFLDNGKAVGGLIPRTTKKGLVKPGETQDFVYPVSQMPKQPKGIMLKIGTVSE
;
A
#
# COMPACT_ATOMS: atom_id res chain seq x y z
N MET A 1 -44.70 -32.29 -19.00
CA MET A 1 -43.49 -31.78 -18.32
C MET A 1 -42.43 -32.85 -18.31
N ASN A 2 -41.23 -32.50 -18.77
CA ASN A 2 -39.93 -33.18 -18.65
C ASN A 2 -39.19 -33.21 -19.99
N SER A 3 -38.48 -32.10 -20.26
CA SER A 3 -37.47 -32.02 -21.30
C SER A 3 -36.21 -32.73 -20.82
N LYS A 4 -35.73 -33.70 -21.61
CA LYS A 4 -34.44 -34.34 -21.44
C LYS A 4 -33.71 -34.30 -22.79
N LYS A 5 -32.54 -33.63 -22.73
CA LYS A 5 -31.29 -33.91 -23.44
C LYS A 5 -31.20 -33.52 -24.92
N GLY A 6 -30.36 -32.51 -25.17
CA GLY A 6 -29.73 -32.23 -26.47
C GLY A 6 -28.39 -31.56 -26.21
N VAL A 7 -27.32 -32.32 -26.42
CA VAL A 7 -25.91 -31.94 -26.28
C VAL A 7 -25.56 -30.88 -27.32
N SER A 8 -24.86 -29.81 -26.92
CA SER A 8 -24.01 -29.06 -27.84
C SER A 8 -22.77 -28.58 -27.09
N CYS A 9 -21.69 -29.31 -27.35
CA CYS A 9 -20.33 -28.97 -26.99
C CYS A 9 -19.87 -27.84 -27.92
N TRP A 10 -19.86 -26.60 -27.43
CA TRP A 10 -19.20 -25.50 -28.12
C TRP A 10 -18.41 -24.65 -27.13
N TRP A 11 -17.10 -24.59 -27.42
CA TRP A 11 -16.07 -23.69 -26.93
C TRP A 11 -15.99 -23.43 -25.41
N MET A 12 -15.12 -24.12 -24.66
CA MET A 12 -13.67 -23.82 -24.56
C MET A 12 -13.35 -22.32 -24.36
N VAL A 13 -12.92 -22.03 -23.13
CA VAL A 13 -11.86 -21.07 -22.75
C VAL A 13 -12.15 -19.58 -22.94
N CYS A 14 -12.61 -18.95 -21.86
CA CYS A 14 -12.26 -17.55 -21.53
C CYS A 14 -11.62 -17.53 -20.13
N LEU A 15 -10.50 -18.25 -19.97
CA LEU A 15 -9.53 -17.96 -18.92
C LEU A 15 -8.87 -16.64 -19.31
N ALA A 16 -9.44 -15.52 -18.85
CA ALA A 16 -8.82 -14.22 -18.97
C ALA A 16 -7.51 -14.26 -18.18
N VAL A 17 -6.43 -14.48 -18.91
CA VAL A 17 -5.05 -14.29 -18.48
C VAL A 17 -4.92 -12.83 -18.08
N ILE A 18 -5.08 -12.54 -16.78
CA ILE A 18 -4.49 -11.33 -16.17
C ILE A 18 -2.99 -11.61 -16.17
N GLY A 19 -2.35 -11.31 -17.30
CA GLY A 19 -0.91 -11.24 -17.42
C GLY A 19 -0.43 -10.10 -16.55
N LEU A 20 -0.21 -10.39 -15.26
CA LEU A 20 0.60 -9.54 -14.40
C LEU A 20 2.01 -9.59 -14.98
N VAL A 21 2.35 -8.59 -15.78
CA VAL A 21 3.64 -8.45 -16.43
C VAL A 21 4.68 -8.22 -15.33
N LEU A 22 5.23 -9.31 -14.78
CA LEU A 22 6.42 -9.27 -13.94
C LEU A 22 7.67 -9.31 -14.83
N THR A 23 7.81 -8.31 -15.71
CA THR A 23 9.11 -8.02 -16.36
C THR A 23 9.76 -6.87 -15.61
N GLY A 24 10.51 -7.19 -14.56
CA GLY A 24 11.34 -6.25 -13.84
C GLY A 24 12.77 -6.77 -13.75
N CYS A 25 13.59 -6.45 -14.75
CA CYS A 25 15.05 -6.51 -14.61
C CYS A 25 15.47 -5.69 -13.37
N SER A 26 16.47 -6.19 -12.64
CA SER A 26 16.87 -5.82 -11.26
C SER A 26 17.36 -4.39 -11.01
N THR A 27 17.01 -3.42 -11.86
CA THR A 27 17.27 -1.99 -11.65
C THR A 27 15.99 -1.32 -11.13
N GLY A 28 15.84 -1.21 -9.81
CA GLY A 28 14.67 -0.57 -9.19
C GLY A 28 14.29 0.83 -9.72
N TYR A 29 13.10 1.31 -9.37
CA TYR A 29 12.52 2.56 -9.91
C TYR A 29 13.23 3.83 -9.44
N THR A 30 13.31 4.82 -10.32
CA THR A 30 13.79 6.20 -10.12
C THR A 30 12.70 7.17 -10.53
N PRO A 31 12.79 8.46 -10.18
CA PRO A 31 11.82 9.47 -10.65
C PRO A 31 11.61 9.50 -12.17
N LYS A 32 12.60 9.07 -12.97
CA LYS A 32 12.56 9.14 -14.44
C LYS A 32 11.89 7.94 -15.12
N ASN A 33 11.83 6.79 -14.46
CA ASN A 33 11.39 5.53 -15.09
C ASN A 33 10.33 4.77 -14.29
N ALA A 34 9.89 5.31 -13.16
CA ALA A 34 8.83 4.72 -12.37
C ALA A 34 7.48 4.82 -13.10
N PRO A 35 6.62 3.79 -13.01
CA PRO A 35 5.21 3.96 -13.35
C PRO A 35 4.53 4.89 -12.33
N ASP A 36 3.29 5.29 -12.61
CA ASP A 36 2.51 6.19 -11.74
C ASP A 36 2.38 5.67 -10.30
N VAL A 37 2.20 4.36 -10.14
CA VAL A 37 2.15 3.66 -8.85
C VAL A 37 2.89 2.33 -8.97
N PHE A 38 3.70 2.00 -7.98
CA PHE A 38 4.45 0.74 -7.90
C PHE A 38 4.52 0.23 -6.46
N ALA A 39 4.82 -1.06 -6.28
CA ALA A 39 5.13 -1.62 -4.97
C ALA A 39 6.42 -0.99 -4.43
N CYS A 40 6.39 -0.46 -3.21
CA CYS A 40 7.55 0.23 -2.64
C CYS A 40 8.79 -0.66 -2.53
N VAL A 41 8.58 -1.92 -2.16
CA VAL A 41 9.58 -2.99 -2.02
C VAL A 41 8.90 -4.33 -2.29
N SER A 42 9.68 -5.37 -2.54
CA SER A 42 9.17 -6.75 -2.54
C SER A 42 8.79 -7.20 -1.12
N GLU A 43 7.90 -8.20 -1.01
CA GLU A 43 7.39 -8.65 0.30
C GLU A 43 8.49 -9.19 1.22
N ASP A 44 9.54 -9.82 0.68
CA ASP A 44 10.70 -10.31 1.43
C ASP A 44 11.58 -9.19 2.01
N LYS A 45 11.38 -7.96 1.55
CA LYS A 45 12.08 -6.73 2.01
C LYS A 45 11.16 -5.80 2.81
N LEU A 46 9.97 -6.27 3.16
CA LEU A 46 9.00 -5.53 3.94
C LEU A 46 8.83 -6.15 5.33
N GLU A 47 9.48 -5.54 6.31
CA GLU A 47 9.27 -5.87 7.72
C GLU A 47 8.05 -5.12 8.25
N LYS A 48 7.20 -5.80 9.04
CA LYS A 48 5.94 -5.25 9.56
C LYS A 48 5.84 -5.48 11.07
N ASP A 49 5.59 -4.40 11.80
CA ASP A 49 5.20 -4.39 13.22
C ASP A 49 3.84 -3.67 13.32
N ILE A 50 2.75 -4.44 13.29
CA ILE A 50 1.38 -3.90 13.18
C ILE A 50 0.58 -4.34 14.41
N ALA A 51 0.00 -3.37 15.11
CA ALA A 51 -0.91 -3.62 16.24
C ALA A 51 -2.11 -4.46 15.81
N SER A 52 -2.63 -5.29 16.72
CA SER A 52 -3.74 -6.21 16.47
C SER A 52 -5.03 -5.55 15.96
N GLU A 53 -5.21 -4.26 16.26
CA GLU A 53 -6.34 -3.43 15.92
C GLU A 53 -6.27 -2.87 14.49
N ALA A 54 -5.10 -3.00 13.84
CA ALA A 54 -4.82 -2.47 12.52
C ALA A 54 -4.59 -3.59 11.50
N GLN A 55 -5.09 -3.39 10.28
CA GLN A 55 -4.76 -4.22 9.13
C GLN A 55 -4.24 -3.34 8.00
N LEU A 56 -3.03 -3.63 7.51
CA LEU A 56 -2.50 -2.97 6.32
C LEU A 56 -3.29 -3.40 5.08
N GLN A 57 -3.93 -2.45 4.42
CA GLN A 57 -4.68 -2.68 3.18
C GLN A 57 -3.83 -2.35 1.95
N GLU A 58 -3.01 -1.30 2.02
CA GLU A 58 -2.19 -0.86 0.91
C GLU A 58 -0.86 -0.30 1.40
N LEU A 59 0.23 -0.69 0.75
CA LEU A 59 1.53 -0.03 0.81
C LEU A 59 2.02 0.15 -0.63
N SER A 60 1.94 1.37 -1.15
CA SER A 60 2.30 1.69 -2.53
C SER A 60 3.14 2.95 -2.61
N CYS A 61 3.96 3.04 -3.64
CA CYS A 61 4.89 4.13 -3.87
C CYS A 61 4.61 4.79 -5.21
N SER A 62 4.90 6.09 -5.27
CA SER A 62 4.89 6.87 -6.51
C SER A 62 5.97 7.95 -6.43
N PHE A 63 6.58 8.31 -7.55
CA PHE A 63 7.40 9.51 -7.60
C PHE A 63 6.55 10.67 -8.11
N LYS A 64 6.45 11.73 -7.30
CA LYS A 64 5.69 12.95 -7.64
C LYS A 64 6.52 14.18 -7.32
N LYS A 65 6.25 15.28 -8.04
CA LYS A 65 6.82 16.57 -7.69
C LYS A 65 6.12 17.12 -6.44
N PHE A 66 6.90 17.46 -5.43
CA PHE A 66 6.45 18.14 -4.22
C PHE A 66 7.41 19.29 -3.94
N GLU A 67 6.88 20.52 -3.81
CA GLU A 67 7.68 21.73 -3.62
C GLU A 67 8.82 21.90 -4.65
N GLY A 68 8.55 21.55 -5.92
CA GLY A 68 9.51 21.65 -7.02
C GLY A 68 10.53 20.52 -7.11
N MET A 69 10.51 19.54 -6.21
CA MET A 69 11.46 18.42 -6.16
C MET A 69 10.79 17.07 -6.40
N ASP A 70 11.47 16.16 -7.08
CA ASP A 70 11.03 14.77 -7.20
C ASP A 70 11.09 14.09 -5.81
N THR A 71 9.93 13.63 -5.36
CA THR A 71 9.69 13.14 -4.00
C THR A 71 9.04 11.77 -4.08
N LEU A 72 9.54 10.83 -3.28
CA LEU A 72 8.90 9.53 -3.15
C LEU A 72 7.68 9.66 -2.23
N HIS A 73 6.50 9.41 -2.77
CA HIS A 73 5.25 9.40 -2.02
C HIS A 73 4.95 7.95 -1.62
N ILE A 74 5.00 7.67 -0.32
CA ILE A 74 4.65 6.36 0.24
C ILE A 74 3.20 6.45 0.75
N LYS A 75 2.27 5.77 0.09
CA LYS A 75 0.89 5.66 0.53
C LYS A 75 0.74 4.46 1.46
N VAL A 76 0.14 4.70 2.63
CA VAL A 76 -0.22 3.65 3.58
C VAL A 76 -1.71 3.73 3.84
N ALA A 77 -2.44 2.66 3.56
CA ALA A 77 -3.86 2.51 3.88
C ALA A 77 -4.04 1.49 5.00
N VAL A 78 -4.72 1.89 6.07
CA VAL A 78 -4.92 1.09 7.28
C VAL A 78 -6.41 0.92 7.54
N LYS A 79 -6.83 -0.33 7.72
CA LYS A 79 -8.16 -0.68 8.17
C LYS A 79 -8.18 -0.86 9.69
N ASN A 80 -9.17 -0.28 10.34
CA ASN A 80 -9.47 -0.59 11.73
C ASN A 80 -10.23 -1.92 11.81
N VAL A 81 -9.62 -2.93 12.42
CA VAL A 81 -10.23 -4.25 12.64
C VAL A 81 -10.67 -4.48 14.08
N SER A 82 -10.51 -3.46 14.94
CA SER A 82 -11.01 -3.47 16.32
C SER A 82 -12.49 -3.11 16.40
N SER A 83 -13.06 -3.23 17.61
CA SER A 83 -14.45 -2.88 17.91
C SER A 83 -14.66 -1.42 18.32
N SER A 84 -13.59 -0.63 18.49
CA SER A 84 -13.66 0.77 18.88
C SER A 84 -13.10 1.68 17.77
N ASP A 85 -13.44 2.95 17.81
CA ASP A 85 -12.83 3.97 16.98
C ASP A 85 -11.32 4.09 17.30
N GLN A 86 -10.48 4.19 16.28
CA GLN A 86 -9.02 4.16 16.43
C GLN A 86 -8.31 5.32 15.73
N ARG A 87 -7.18 5.72 16.30
CA ARG A 87 -6.17 6.52 15.61
C ARG A 87 -4.87 5.76 15.52
N PHE A 88 -4.33 5.66 14.33
CA PHE A 88 -3.09 4.91 14.10
C PHE A 88 -1.90 5.85 13.99
N ARG A 89 -0.79 5.48 14.62
CA ARG A 89 0.54 6.06 14.39
C ARG A 89 1.30 5.16 13.44
N VAL A 90 1.67 5.72 12.31
CA VAL A 90 2.46 5.04 11.28
C VAL A 90 3.87 5.58 11.31
N ASN A 91 4.85 4.69 11.32
CA ASN A 91 6.26 5.01 11.09
C ASN A 91 6.79 4.11 9.97
N VAL A 92 7.46 4.71 9.01
CA VAL A 92 8.09 4.05 7.86
C VAL A 92 9.58 4.33 7.95
N PHE A 93 10.37 3.28 8.16
CA PHE A 93 11.82 3.36 8.19
C PHE A 93 12.38 2.76 6.90
N LEU A 94 13.29 3.49 6.25
CA LEU A 94 13.91 3.09 4.99
C LEU A 94 15.33 2.59 5.22
N ASP A 95 15.80 1.74 4.32
CA ASP A 95 17.15 1.15 4.35
C ASP A 95 18.30 2.17 4.28
N ASN A 96 18.03 3.38 3.79
CA ASN A 96 19.00 4.48 3.73
C ASN A 96 19.03 5.36 5.00
N GLY A 97 18.38 4.92 6.09
CA GLY A 97 18.35 5.64 7.37
C GLY A 97 17.33 6.78 7.44
N LYS A 98 16.61 7.08 6.35
CA LYS A 98 15.49 8.03 6.40
C LYS A 98 14.29 7.39 7.09
N ALA A 99 13.53 8.19 7.82
CA ALA A 99 12.27 7.79 8.42
C ALA A 99 11.22 8.86 8.21
N VAL A 100 9.99 8.44 7.94
CA VAL A 100 8.80 9.31 7.88
C VAL A 100 7.67 8.67 8.67
N GLY A 101 6.75 9.48 9.14
CA GLY A 101 5.65 8.97 9.94
C GLY A 101 4.63 10.03 10.25
N GLY A 102 3.54 9.61 10.87
CA GLY A 102 2.44 10.48 11.23
C GLY A 102 1.22 9.71 11.67
N LEU A 103 0.08 10.38 11.70
CA LEU A 103 -1.15 9.83 12.23
C LEU A 103 -2.15 9.57 11.10
N ILE A 104 -2.94 8.51 11.23
CA ILE A 104 -4.10 8.20 10.40
C ILE A 104 -5.35 8.13 11.31
N PRO A 105 -6.34 9.01 11.14
CA PRO A 105 -6.30 10.19 10.26
C PRO A 105 -5.29 11.25 10.77
N ARG A 106 -4.75 12.06 9.85
CA ARG A 106 -3.82 13.14 10.18
C ARG A 106 -4.43 14.15 11.15
N THR A 107 -5.73 14.41 11.01
CA THR A 107 -6.52 15.29 11.90
C THR A 107 -7.74 14.56 12.40
N THR A 108 -8.15 14.82 13.65
CA THR A 108 -9.33 14.23 14.28
C THR A 108 -10.61 15.06 14.10
N LYS A 109 -10.55 16.15 13.32
CA LYS A 109 -11.72 17.04 13.09
C LYS A 109 -12.93 16.32 12.49
N LYS A 110 -12.70 15.23 11.74
CA LYS A 110 -13.75 14.40 11.14
C LYS A 110 -14.03 13.11 11.94
N GLY A 111 -13.48 12.99 13.14
CA GLY A 111 -13.49 11.76 13.93
C GLY A 111 -12.24 10.92 13.75
N LEU A 112 -12.28 9.74 14.34
CA LEU A 112 -11.27 8.68 14.26
C LEU A 112 -11.65 7.65 13.18
N VAL A 113 -10.79 6.66 12.94
CA VAL A 113 -11.10 5.55 12.02
C VAL A 113 -12.10 4.62 12.68
N LYS A 114 -13.30 4.48 12.13
CA LYS A 114 -14.35 3.62 12.72
C LYS A 114 -14.05 2.13 12.52
N PRO A 115 -14.61 1.23 13.33
CA PRO A 115 -14.55 -0.22 13.10
C PRO A 115 -14.90 -0.60 11.66
N GLY A 116 -14.03 -1.36 11.00
CA GLY A 116 -14.17 -1.78 9.61
C GLY A 116 -13.81 -0.74 8.55
N GLU A 117 -13.61 0.53 8.92
CA GLU A 117 -13.24 1.61 8.01
C GLU A 117 -11.75 1.52 7.62
N THR A 118 -11.43 1.90 6.39
CA THR A 118 -10.07 2.08 5.90
C THR A 118 -9.79 3.55 5.68
N GLN A 119 -8.68 4.04 6.21
CA GLN A 119 -8.18 5.39 5.98
C GLN A 119 -6.73 5.34 5.52
N ASP A 120 -6.34 6.27 4.67
CA ASP A 120 -5.00 6.33 4.11
C ASP A 120 -4.32 7.69 4.32
N PHE A 121 -3.00 7.66 4.24
CA PHE A 121 -2.20 8.87 4.18
C PHE A 121 -0.97 8.66 3.31
N VAL A 122 -0.54 9.74 2.65
CA VAL A 122 0.66 9.76 1.81
C VAL A 122 1.78 10.47 2.55
N TYR A 123 2.87 9.75 2.77
CA TYR A 123 4.08 10.24 3.43
C TYR A 123 5.13 10.59 2.37
N PRO A 124 5.40 11.88 2.12
CA PRO A 124 6.44 12.29 1.19
C PRO A 124 7.83 12.11 1.80
N VAL A 125 8.75 11.53 1.04
CA VAL A 125 10.17 11.37 1.35
C VAL A 125 10.99 12.08 0.29
N SER A 126 11.57 13.22 0.66
CA SER A 126 12.39 14.03 -0.25
C SER A 126 13.78 13.43 -0.46
N GLN A 127 14.42 13.82 -1.57
CA GLN A 127 15.78 13.44 -1.92
C GLN A 127 15.95 11.91 -2.02
N MET A 128 15.00 11.27 -2.71
CA MET A 128 15.04 9.84 -3.02
C MET A 128 15.44 9.66 -4.48
N PRO A 129 16.72 9.38 -4.80
CA PRO A 129 17.16 9.20 -6.18
C PRO A 129 16.60 7.91 -6.81
N LYS A 130 16.15 6.97 -5.97
CA LYS A 130 15.64 5.64 -6.33
C LYS A 130 14.68 5.16 -5.24
N GLN A 131 13.85 4.18 -5.57
CA GLN A 131 13.01 3.47 -4.59
C GLN A 131 13.87 2.81 -3.49
N PRO A 132 13.33 2.64 -2.28
CA PRO A 132 14.03 1.96 -1.18
C PRO A 132 14.32 0.50 -1.54
N LYS A 133 15.36 -0.08 -0.91
CA LYS A 133 15.63 -1.53 -1.04
C LYS A 133 14.94 -2.33 0.05
N GLY A 134 14.55 -1.69 1.15
CA GLY A 134 13.87 -2.30 2.27
C GLY A 134 13.05 -1.27 3.04
N ILE A 135 11.96 -1.74 3.64
CA ILE A 135 11.08 -0.93 4.48
C ILE A 135 10.79 -1.72 5.76
N MET A 136 10.90 -1.04 6.89
CA MET A 136 10.25 -1.47 8.13
C MET A 136 9.05 -0.56 8.38
N LEU A 137 7.86 -1.14 8.37
CA LEU A 137 6.60 -0.45 8.59
C LEU A 137 6.07 -0.78 9.99
N LYS A 138 5.95 0.25 10.83
CA LYS A 138 5.33 0.15 12.15
C LYS A 138 3.99 0.87 12.18
N ILE A 139 2.93 0.17 12.58
CA ILE A 139 1.59 0.74 12.77
C ILE A 139 1.13 0.42 14.19
N GLY A 140 1.06 1.43 15.03
CA GLY A 140 0.55 1.31 16.40
C GLY A 140 -0.77 2.06 16.58
N THR A 141 -1.57 1.68 17.57
CA THR A 141 -2.65 2.52 18.07
C THR A 141 -2.07 3.64 18.93
N VAL A 142 -2.69 4.83 18.86
CA VAL A 142 -2.42 5.89 19.83
C VAL A 142 -3.38 5.65 20.98
N SER A 143 -2.97 4.80 21.93
CA SER A 143 -3.63 4.74 23.23
C SER A 143 -3.53 6.12 23.87
N GLU A 144 -4.65 6.59 24.42
CA GLU A 144 -4.68 7.76 25.30
C GLU A 144 -3.87 7.49 26.59
#